data_AF-A0A1I2U9C5-F1
#
_entry.id   AF-A0A1I2U9C5-F1
#
_cell.length_a   1.000
_cell.length_b   1.000
_cell.length_c   1.000
_cell.angle_alpha   90.00
_cell.angle_beta   90.00
_cell.angle_gamma   90.00
#
_symmetry.space_group_name_H-M   'P 1'
#
loop_
_entity.id
_entity.type
_entity.pdbx_description
1 polymer ?
#
loop_
_entity_poly.entity_id
_entity_poly.type
_entity_poly.pdbx_seq_one_letter_code
_entity_poly.pdbx_strand_id
1 'polypeptide(L)' 'MFGSLSGWFESKPVQQQILVLAAVFDPFGFGAGYLLAPSLGVDPLMGGAYGLVAASLPMSLLVARQGSQPRV' A
#
# COMPACT_ATOMS: atom_id res chain seq x y z
N MET A 1 11.44 -7.79 16.85
CA MET A 1 11.27 -9.10 16.17
C MET A 1 10.64 -8.90 14.78
N PHE A 2 11.20 -8.03 13.93
CA PHE A 2 10.66 -7.73 12.58
C PHE A 2 11.44 -8.40 11.43
N GLY A 3 12.58 -9.04 11.74
CA GLY A 3 13.47 -9.60 10.72
C GLY A 3 12.91 -10.79 9.94
N SER A 4 12.05 -11.62 10.55
CA SER A 4 11.50 -12.79 9.85
C SER A 4 10.41 -12.43 8.83
N LEU A 5 9.57 -11.42 9.12
CA LEU A 5 8.49 -10.98 8.24
C LEU A 5 9.01 -10.18 7.04
N SER A 6 9.97 -9.29 7.27
CA SER A 6 10.60 -8.53 6.17
C SER A 6 11.35 -9.45 5.21
N GLY A 7 12.17 -10.37 5.76
CA GLY A 7 12.91 -11.33 4.92
C GLY A 7 12.00 -12.31 4.18
N TRP A 8 10.91 -12.77 4.81
CA TRP A 8 9.89 -13.58 4.13
C TRP A 8 9.21 -12.82 2.99
N PHE A 9 8.86 -11.55 3.20
CA PHE A 9 8.24 -10.71 2.17
C PHE A 9 9.19 -10.48 1.00
N GLU A 10 10.45 -10.15 1.27
CA GLU A 10 11.49 -9.95 0.26
C GLU A 10 11.78 -11.22 -0.55
N SER A 11 11.67 -12.41 0.06
CA SER A 11 11.84 -13.68 -0.65
C SER A 11 10.73 -14.04 -1.65
N LYS A 12 9.62 -13.28 -1.68
CA LYS A 12 8.49 -13.56 -2.58
C LYS A 12 8.69 -12.95 -3.98
N PRO A 13 8.10 -13.56 -5.03
CA PRO A 13 7.96 -12.91 -6.33
C PRO A 13 7.26 -11.55 -6.22
N VAL A 14 7.62 -10.62 -7.10
CA VAL A 14 7.11 -9.25 -7.12
C VAL A 14 5.57 -9.20 -7.13
N GLN A 15 4.93 -10.08 -7.90
CA GLN A 15 3.47 -10.16 -7.97
C GLN A 15 2.85 -10.49 -6.61
N GLN A 16 3.48 -11.38 -5.84
CA GLN A 16 3.01 -11.76 -4.50
C GLN A 16 3.28 -10.64 -3.50
N GLN A 17 4.40 -9.92 -3.63
CA GLN A 17 4.67 -8.73 -2.80
C GLN A 17 3.61 -7.65 -3.02
N ILE A 18 3.26 -7.36 -4.27
CA ILE A 18 2.18 -6.42 -4.64
C ILE A 18 0.85 -6.87 -4.04
N LEU A 19 0.50 -8.16 -4.19
CA LEU A 19 -0.74 -8.71 -3.66
C LEU A 19 -0.84 -8.55 -2.13
N VAL A 20 0.25 -8.85 -1.42
CA VAL A 20 0.31 -8.70 0.04
C VAL A 20 0.19 -7.23 0.44
N LEU A 21 0.87 -6.32 -0.27
CA LEU A 21 0.74 -4.89 -0.02
C LEU A 21 -0.69 -4.41 -0.25
N ALA A 22 -1.32 -4.72 -1.38
CA ALA A 22 -2.71 -4.35 -1.67
C ALA A 22 -3.68 -4.91 -0.62
N ALA A 23 -3.55 -6.19 -0.28
CA ALA A 23 -4.43 -6.86 0.69
C ALA A 23 -4.35 -6.25 2.10
N VAL A 24 -3.22 -5.64 2.45
CA VAL A 24 -3.05 -4.95 3.74
C VAL A 24 -3.44 -3.48 3.60
N PHE A 25 -2.79 -2.74 2.71
CA PHE A 25 -2.91 -1.29 2.64
C PHE A 25 -4.25 -0.82 2.08
N ASP A 26 -4.91 -1.56 1.17
CA ASP A 26 -6.16 -1.08 0.56
C ASP A 26 -7.34 -1.06 1.56
N PRO A 27 -7.61 -2.12 2.36
CA PRO A 27 -8.65 -2.05 3.38
C PRO A 27 -8.36 -0.98 4.44
N PHE A 28 -7.11 -0.83 4.88
CA PHE A 28 -6.73 0.20 5.83
C PHE A 28 -6.84 1.61 5.24
N GLY A 29 -6.42 1.79 3.99
CA GLY A 29 -6.49 3.05 3.25
C GLY A 29 -7.94 3.48 3.04
N PHE A 30 -8.76 2.58 2.52
CA PHE A 30 -10.19 2.84 2.36
C PHE A 30 -10.87 3.11 3.69
N GLY A 31 -10.64 2.27 4.71
CA GLY A 31 -11.24 2.42 6.03
C GLY A 31 -10.83 3.74 6.71
N ALA A 32 -9.54 4.08 6.69
CA ALA A 32 -9.05 5.34 7.23
C ALA A 32 -9.61 6.54 6.46
N GLY A 33 -9.60 6.50 5.14
CA GLY A 33 -10.15 7.56 4.30
C GLY A 33 -11.65 7.77 4.52
N TYR A 34 -12.42 6.68 4.59
CA TYR A 34 -13.85 6.69 4.84
C TYR A 34 -14.20 7.30 6.20
N LEU A 35 -13.45 6.94 7.24
CA LEU A 35 -13.70 7.41 8.61
C LEU A 35 -13.22 8.85 8.84
N LEU A 36 -12.11 9.26 8.21
CA LEU A 36 -11.54 10.60 8.40
C LEU A 36 -12.19 11.65 7.51
N ALA A 37 -12.68 11.29 6.32
CA ALA A 37 -13.23 12.26 5.37
C ALA A 37 -14.35 13.17 5.89
N PRO A 38 -15.30 12.70 6.72
CA PRO A 38 -16.34 13.57 7.28
C PRO A 38 -15.79 14.72 8.12
N SER A 39 -14.67 14.49 8.83
CA SER A 39 -14.00 15.55 9.62
C SER A 39 -13.38 16.65 8.77
N LEU A 40 -13.22 16.40 7.46
CA LEU A 40 -12.71 17.35 6.47
C LEU A 40 -13.83 17.90 5.56
N GLY A 41 -15.11 17.58 5.85
CA GLY A 41 -16.25 17.98 5.02
C GLY A 41 -16.36 17.25 3.69
N VAL A 42 -15.66 16.11 3.53
CA VAL A 42 -15.68 15.27 2.33
C VAL A 42 -16.65 14.09 2.54
N ASP A 43 -17.34 13.70 1.48
CA ASP A 43 -18.20 12.51 1.49
C ASP A 43 -17.39 11.24 1.88
N PRO A 44 -17.90 10.36 2.76
CA PRO A 44 -17.18 9.17 3.21
C PRO A 44 -16.70 8.26 2.07
N LEU A 45 -17.51 8.07 1.01
CA LEU A 45 -17.14 7.20 -0.10
C LEU A 45 -16.01 7.80 -0.92
N MET A 46 -16.05 9.12 -1.13
CA MET A 46 -14.95 9.87 -1.74
C MET A 46 -13.69 9.83 -0.86
N GLY A 47 -13.85 9.93 0.45
CA GLY A 47 -12.80 9.72 1.44
C GLY A 47 -12.10 8.38 1.29
N GLY A 48 -12.88 7.30 1.22
CA GLY A 48 -12.36 5.97 0.99
C GLY A 48 -11.60 5.85 -0.33
N ALA A 49 -12.11 6.46 -1.40
CA ALA A 49 -11.41 6.49 -2.70
C ALA A 49 -10.06 7.22 -2.62
N TYR A 50 -9.99 8.38 -1.96
CA TYR A 50 -8.71 9.08 -1.72
C TYR A 50 -7.77 8.26 -0.84
N GLY A 51 -8.31 7.55 0.14
CA GLY A 51 -7.58 6.61 0.99
C GLY A 51 -6.92 5.49 0.19
N LEU A 52 -7.61 4.92 -0.81
CA LEU A 52 -7.05 3.91 -1.71
C LEU A 52 -5.91 4.46 -2.58
N VAL A 53 -6.04 5.69 -3.07
CA VAL A 53 -4.96 6.36 -3.82
C VAL A 53 -3.72 6.51 -2.94
N ALA A 54 -3.89 6.96 -1.69
CA ALA A 54 -2.78 7.07 -0.74
C ALA A 54 -2.19 5.70 -0.37
N ALA A 55 -3.02 4.65 -0.22
CA ALA A 55 -2.58 3.28 0.05
C ALA A 55 -1.78 2.64 -1.10
N SER A 56 -1.83 3.22 -2.30
CA SER A 56 -1.05 2.77 -3.46
C SER A 56 0.41 3.28 -3.45
N LEU A 57 0.77 4.20 -2.55
CA LEU A 57 2.12 4.77 -2.47
C LEU A 57 3.21 3.73 -2.09
N PRO A 58 3.02 2.84 -1.10
CA PRO A 58 4.00 1.80 -0.78
C PRO A 58 4.29 0.87 -1.97
N MET A 59 3.26 0.50 -2.73
CA MET A 59 3.42 -0.29 -3.95
C MET A 59 4.22 0.47 -5.01
N SER A 60 3.93 1.76 -5.20
CA SER A 60 4.67 2.62 -6.13
C SER A 60 6.16 2.72 -5.78
N LEU A 61 6.47 2.83 -4.47
CA LEU A 61 7.84 2.83 -3.97
C LEU A 61 8.54 1.48 -4.19
N LEU A 62 7.83 0.36 -3.99
CA LEU A 62 8.39 -0.98 -4.25
C LEU A 62 8.81 -1.12 -5.71
N VAL A 63 7.95 -0.74 -6.65
CA VAL A 63 8.23 -0.79 -8.09
C VAL A 63 9.40 0.12 -8.46
N ALA A 64 9.44 1.35 -7.94
CA ALA A 64 10.53 2.29 -8.20
C ALA A 64 11.89 1.75 -7.72
N ARG A 65 11.94 1.09 -6.56
CA ARG A 65 13.15 0.45 -6.02
C ARG A 65 13.64 -0.69 -6.92
N GLN A 66 12.73 -1.49 -7.45
CA GLN A 66 13.08 -2.60 -8.35
C GLN A 66 13.58 -2.10 -9.71
N GLY A 67 12.96 -1.04 -10.26
CA GLY A 67 13.39 -0.41 -11.51
C GLY A 67 14.73 0.32 -11.42
N SER A 68 15.16 0.71 -10.22
CA SER A 68 16.43 1.41 -9.97
C SER A 68 17.61 0.48 -9.72
N GLN A 69 17.41 -0.84 -9.62
CA GLN A 69 18.53 -1.77 -9.47
C GLN A 69 19.24 -1.97 -10.82
N PRO A 70 20.57 -1.76 -10.90
CA PRO A 70 21.32 -2.02 -12.12
C PRO A 70 21.16 -3.48 -12.51
N ARG A 71 20.74 -3.75 -13.75
CA ARG A 71 20.85 -5.10 -14.32
C ARG A 71 22.33 -5.36 -14.56
N VAL A 72 22.96 -6.12 -13.67
CA VAL A 72 24.32 -6.64 -13.83
C VAL A 72 24.30 -7.83 -14.79
#